data_AF-A0AAD9KZ55-F1
#
_entry.id   AF-A0AAD9KZ55-F1
#
_cell.length_a   1.000
_cell.length_b   1.000
_cell.length_c   1.000
_cell.angle_alpha   90.00
_cell.angle_beta   90.00
_cell.angle_gamma   90.00
#
_symmetry.space_group_name_H-M   'P 1'
#
loop_
_entity.id
_entity.type
_entity.pdbx_description
1 polymer ?
#
loop_
_entity_poly.entity_id
_entity_poly.type
_entity_poly.pdbx_seq_one_letter_code
_entity_poly.pdbx_strand_id
1 'polypeptide(L)'
;MKGLTPAEIDTVVGTHGHSDHIGNLNLFPHATVIVSYDISRGDTFISSRLGQGEPYKLHEWVEVLPTPGHTGSDVSVVVRNTSIGTVVVAGDLFECKDDLTDSTIWRDVSEQPEVQEKSRQRVLQIADHIVPGHGKMFRVSRPQDC
;
A
#
# COMPACT_ATOMS: atom_id res chain seq x y z
N MET A 1 -14.47 -17.62 -6.03
CA MET A 1 -14.66 -16.15 -5.96
C MET A 1 -15.87 -15.86 -5.09
N LYS A 2 -15.87 -14.75 -4.32
CA LYS A 2 -16.96 -14.40 -3.39
C LYS A 2 -18.20 -13.75 -4.04
N GLY A 3 -18.22 -13.57 -5.37
CA GLY A 3 -19.39 -13.05 -6.09
C GLY A 3 -19.72 -11.58 -5.84
N LEU A 4 -18.76 -10.79 -5.36
CA LEU A 4 -18.96 -9.36 -5.06
C LEU A 4 -19.10 -8.53 -6.35
N THR A 5 -19.98 -7.56 -6.28
CA THR A 5 -20.21 -6.51 -7.28
C THR A 5 -19.46 -5.23 -6.88
N PRO A 6 -19.13 -4.33 -7.81
CA PRO A 6 -18.46 -3.07 -7.48
C PRO A 6 -19.25 -2.19 -6.49
N ALA A 7 -20.59 -2.30 -6.48
CA ALA A 7 -21.45 -1.55 -5.56
C ALA A 7 -21.35 -2.03 -4.10
N GLU A 8 -20.84 -3.24 -3.86
CA GLU A 8 -20.63 -3.81 -2.52
C GLU A 8 -19.25 -3.43 -1.93
N ILE A 9 -18.45 -2.64 -2.65
CA ILE A 9 -17.15 -2.19 -2.18
C ILE A 9 -17.30 -0.87 -1.41
N ASP A 10 -17.03 -0.90 -0.11
CA ASP A 10 -17.12 0.28 0.76
C ASP A 10 -15.95 1.25 0.61
N THR A 11 -14.75 0.72 0.32
CA THR A 11 -13.50 1.50 0.25
C THR A 11 -12.59 0.97 -0.84
N VAL A 12 -11.98 1.87 -1.61
CA VAL A 12 -10.91 1.59 -2.58
C VAL A 12 -9.68 2.39 -2.19
N VAL A 13 -8.52 1.72 -2.11
CA VAL A 13 -7.24 2.36 -1.82
C VAL A 13 -6.34 2.22 -3.04
N GLY A 14 -6.09 3.34 -3.73
CA GLY A 14 -4.99 3.49 -4.68
C GLY A 14 -3.72 3.88 -3.93
N THR A 15 -2.72 3.00 -3.94
CA THR A 15 -1.46 3.22 -3.21
C THR A 15 -0.77 4.50 -3.66
N HIS A 16 -0.87 4.82 -4.96
CA HIS A 16 -0.37 6.03 -5.59
C HIS A 16 -1.09 6.28 -6.92
N GLY A 17 -0.73 7.36 -7.62
CA GLY A 17 -1.45 7.87 -8.78
C GLY A 17 -1.08 7.29 -10.15
N HIS A 18 -0.24 6.24 -10.24
CA HIS A 18 0.10 5.68 -11.54
C HIS A 18 -1.07 4.94 -12.19
N SER A 19 -1.17 5.05 -13.52
CA SER A 19 -2.34 4.67 -14.31
C SER A 19 -2.72 3.19 -14.20
N ASP A 20 -1.72 2.34 -14.02
CA ASP A 20 -1.83 0.90 -13.84
C ASP A 20 -2.34 0.49 -12.44
N HIS A 21 -2.29 1.41 -11.47
CA HIS A 21 -2.85 1.20 -10.12
C HIS A 21 -4.25 1.80 -9.95
N ILE A 22 -4.55 2.93 -10.60
CA ILE A 22 -5.83 3.66 -10.43
C ILE A 22 -6.75 3.65 -11.65
N GLY A 23 -6.41 2.93 -12.72
CA GLY A 23 -7.12 3.00 -14.00
C GLY A 23 -8.61 2.62 -13.98
N ASN A 24 -9.09 1.99 -12.90
CA ASN A 24 -10.46 1.49 -12.76
C ASN A 24 -11.25 2.11 -11.59
N LEU A 25 -10.81 3.25 -11.03
CA LEU A 25 -11.51 3.89 -9.90
C LEU A 25 -12.98 4.21 -10.22
N ASN A 26 -13.30 4.50 -11.49
CA ASN A 26 -14.65 4.80 -11.96
C ASN A 26 -15.64 3.62 -11.82
N LEU A 27 -15.17 2.39 -11.59
CA LEU A 27 -16.03 1.24 -11.33
C LEU A 27 -16.67 1.27 -9.93
N PHE A 28 -16.16 2.09 -9.01
CA PHE A 28 -16.56 2.09 -7.59
C PHE A 28 -17.16 3.44 -7.13
N PRO A 29 -18.25 3.93 -7.77
CA PRO A 29 -18.76 5.29 -7.54
C PRO A 29 -19.33 5.53 -6.14
N HIS A 30 -19.59 4.48 -5.35
CA HIS A 30 -20.15 4.58 -4.00
C HIS A 30 -19.11 4.41 -2.89
N ALA A 31 -17.90 3.96 -3.24
CA ALA A 31 -16.83 3.70 -2.29
C ALA A 31 -16.26 5.01 -1.74
N THR A 32 -15.71 4.93 -0.53
CA THR A 32 -14.70 5.89 -0.08
C THR A 32 -13.42 5.62 -0.87
N VAL A 33 -12.92 6.62 -1.58
CA VAL A 33 -11.70 6.49 -2.40
C VAL A 33 -10.55 7.16 -1.67
N ILE A 34 -9.49 6.40 -1.45
CA ILE A 34 -8.21 6.87 -0.92
C ILE A 34 -7.20 6.74 -2.06
N VAL A 35 -6.67 7.85 -2.56
CA VAL A 35 -5.56 7.83 -3.52
C VAL A 35 -4.45 8.65 -2.91
N SER A 36 -3.30 8.02 -2.65
CA SER A 36 -2.22 8.66 -1.90
C SER A 36 -2.74 9.19 -0.55
N TYR A 37 -2.62 10.50 -0.27
CA TYR A 37 -3.09 11.11 0.97
C TYR A 37 -4.50 11.71 0.88
N ASP A 38 -5.10 11.71 -0.31
CA ASP A 38 -6.43 12.24 -0.55
C ASP A 38 -7.49 11.18 -0.25
N ILE A 39 -8.42 11.52 0.62
CA ILE A 39 -9.58 10.70 0.97
C ILE A 39 -10.83 11.43 0.50
N SER A 40 -11.68 10.76 -0.26
CA SER A 40 -12.94 11.34 -0.73
C SER A 40 -14.08 10.33 -0.73
N ARG A 41 -15.31 10.84 -0.67
CA ARG A 41 -16.52 10.06 -0.91
C ARG A 41 -17.49 10.93 -1.71
N GLY A 42 -17.82 10.51 -2.93
CA GLY A 42 -18.56 11.35 -3.86
C GLY A 42 -17.75 12.60 -4.22
N ASP A 43 -18.33 13.77 -3.99
CA ASP A 43 -17.71 15.08 -4.24
C ASP A 43 -17.04 15.70 -3.00
N THR A 44 -17.03 14.98 -1.88
CA THR A 44 -16.56 15.50 -0.59
C THR A 44 -15.19 14.90 -0.24
N PHE A 45 -14.20 15.76 -0.01
CA PHE A 45 -12.90 15.39 0.55
C PHE A 45 -12.95 15.32 2.08
N ILE A 46 -12.31 14.31 2.64
CA ILE A 46 -12.27 14.02 4.08
C ILE A 46 -10.86 14.31 4.57
N SER A 47 -10.74 15.21 5.55
CA SER A 47 -9.45 15.53 6.16
C SER A 47 -8.85 14.32 6.84
N SER A 48 -7.56 14.09 6.61
CA SER A 48 -6.77 13.05 7.26
C SER A 48 -5.43 13.62 7.72
N ARG A 49 -4.66 12.81 8.45
CA ARG A 49 -3.29 13.13 8.85
C ARG A 49 -2.26 12.24 8.15
N LEU A 50 -2.62 11.61 7.03
CA LEU A 50 -1.72 10.79 6.22
C LEU A 50 -0.49 11.59 5.78
N GLY A 51 -0.69 12.81 5.27
CA GLY A 51 0.40 13.71 4.89
C GLY A 51 1.27 14.21 6.06
N GLN A 52 0.86 13.94 7.31
CA GLN A 52 1.63 14.24 8.53
C GLN A 52 2.32 12.98 9.09
N GLY A 53 2.20 11.84 8.40
CA GLY A 53 2.80 10.56 8.80
C GLY A 53 1.95 9.71 9.74
N GLU A 54 0.73 10.14 10.08
CA GLU A 54 -0.19 9.38 10.92
C GLU A 54 -1.01 8.37 10.08
N PRO A 55 -1.06 7.08 10.47
CA PRO A 55 -1.89 6.09 9.79
C PRO A 55 -3.38 6.43 9.85
N TYR A 56 -4.10 6.11 8.77
CA TYR A 56 -5.56 6.23 8.73
C TYR A 56 -6.21 4.87 9.00
N LYS A 57 -6.93 4.76 10.12
CA LYS A 57 -7.56 3.50 10.54
C LYS A 57 -8.86 3.26 9.78
N LEU A 58 -8.91 2.17 9.00
CA LEU A 58 -10.12 1.73 8.28
C LEU A 58 -10.98 0.80 9.13
N HIS A 59 -10.33 -0.07 9.89
CA HIS A 59 -10.96 -1.08 10.74
C HIS A 59 -10.04 -1.39 11.94
N GLU A 60 -10.48 -2.21 12.89
CA GLU A 60 -9.66 -2.66 14.03
C GLU A 60 -8.29 -3.22 13.60
N TRP A 61 -8.27 -3.97 12.49
CA TRP A 61 -7.09 -4.69 11.99
C TRP A 61 -6.57 -4.18 10.65
N VAL A 62 -7.15 -3.10 10.11
CA VAL A 62 -6.81 -2.57 8.79
C VAL A 62 -6.54 -1.07 8.90
N GLU A 63 -5.35 -0.67 8.47
CA GLU A 63 -4.92 0.73 8.44
C GLU A 63 -4.21 1.06 7.12
N VAL A 64 -4.34 2.31 6.69
CA VAL A 64 -3.58 2.90 5.58
C VAL A 64 -2.37 3.61 6.19
N LEU A 65 -1.19 3.19 5.79
CA LEU A 65 0.10 3.63 6.31
C LEU A 65 0.78 4.53 5.26
N PRO A 66 1.19 5.77 5.61
CA PRO A 66 2.05 6.57 4.75
C PRO A 66 3.39 5.87 4.52
N THR A 67 3.73 5.65 3.26
CA THR A 67 4.97 4.97 2.84
C THR A 67 5.59 5.67 1.63
N PRO A 68 5.86 6.99 1.71
CA PRO A 68 6.35 7.77 0.58
C PRO A 68 7.69 7.23 0.06
N GLY A 69 7.96 7.46 -1.21
CA GLY A 69 9.23 7.08 -1.80
C GLY A 69 9.16 6.87 -3.30
N HIS A 70 8.38 5.87 -3.75
CA HIS A 70 8.19 5.61 -5.18
C HIS A 70 7.54 6.83 -5.82
N THR A 71 6.48 7.34 -5.20
CA THR A 71 6.04 8.73 -5.34
C THR A 71 6.07 9.47 -4.01
N GLY A 72 5.95 10.79 -4.03
CA GLY A 72 5.97 11.61 -2.81
C GLY A 72 4.84 11.41 -1.81
N SER A 73 3.77 10.71 -2.18
CA SER A 73 2.57 10.57 -1.35
C SER A 73 2.03 9.14 -1.28
N ASP A 74 2.87 8.15 -1.54
CA ASP A 74 2.46 6.74 -1.50
C ASP A 74 1.90 6.31 -0.14
N VAL A 75 0.97 5.37 -0.20
CA VAL A 75 0.44 4.66 0.97
C VAL A 75 0.46 3.16 0.76
N SER A 76 0.59 2.43 1.87
CA SER A 76 0.44 0.96 1.94
C SER A 76 -0.76 0.61 2.80
N VAL A 77 -1.38 -0.55 2.58
CA VAL A 77 -2.44 -1.08 3.45
C VAL A 77 -1.85 -2.17 4.34
N VAL A 78 -1.94 -1.99 5.66
CA VAL A 78 -1.51 -2.97 6.66
C VAL A 78 -2.74 -3.74 7.15
N VAL A 79 -2.70 -5.06 7.02
CA VAL A 79 -3.74 -5.99 7.48
C VAL A 79 -3.15 -6.91 8.53
N ARG A 80 -3.61 -6.75 9.77
CA ARG A 80 -3.15 -7.51 10.94
C ARG A 80 -4.07 -8.69 11.22
N ASN A 81 -3.60 -9.61 12.06
CA ASN A 81 -4.38 -10.74 12.57
C ASN A 81 -4.96 -11.65 11.45
N THR A 82 -4.20 -11.85 10.37
CA THR A 82 -4.54 -12.86 9.36
C THR A 82 -4.02 -14.22 9.79
N SER A 83 -4.48 -15.30 9.15
CA SER A 83 -3.96 -16.66 9.40
C SER A 83 -2.49 -16.83 9.02
N ILE A 84 -1.89 -15.86 8.31
CA ILE A 84 -0.48 -15.84 7.90
C ILE A 84 0.30 -14.65 8.50
N GLY A 85 -0.22 -14.06 9.58
CA GLY A 85 0.40 -12.92 10.27
C GLY A 85 -0.04 -11.55 9.73
N THR A 86 0.86 -10.58 9.75
CA THR A 86 0.65 -9.24 9.19
C THR A 86 0.96 -9.25 7.70
N VAL A 87 -0.01 -8.86 6.88
CA VAL A 87 0.13 -8.69 5.43
C VAL A 87 0.17 -7.20 5.12
N VAL A 88 1.13 -6.76 4.32
CA VAL A 88 1.19 -5.38 3.82
C VAL A 88 1.01 -5.37 2.30
N VAL A 89 -0.04 -4.72 1.82
CA VAL A 89 -0.22 -4.41 0.40
C VAL A 89 0.50 -3.10 0.13
N ALA A 90 1.66 -3.20 -0.52
CA ALA A 90 2.66 -2.15 -0.48
C ALA A 90 2.63 -1.22 -1.72
N GLY A 91 1.94 -1.63 -2.79
CA GLY A 91 2.14 -1.01 -4.10
C GLY A 91 3.61 -1.08 -4.49
N ASP A 92 4.07 -0.07 -5.22
CA ASP A 92 5.43 0.01 -5.76
C ASP A 92 6.47 0.43 -4.72
N LEU A 93 6.10 0.51 -3.43
CA LEU A 93 7.09 0.52 -2.36
C LEU A 93 8.06 -0.68 -2.51
N PHE A 94 7.51 -1.81 -2.97
CA PHE A 94 8.26 -2.97 -3.46
C PHE A 94 7.77 -3.33 -4.86
N GLU A 95 8.67 -3.38 -5.83
CA GLU A 95 8.38 -3.77 -7.21
C GLU A 95 8.05 -5.26 -7.27
N CYS A 96 8.92 -6.08 -6.71
CA CYS A 96 8.77 -7.52 -6.63
C CYS A 96 9.73 -8.10 -5.57
N LYS A 97 9.73 -9.42 -5.35
CA LYS A 97 10.64 -10.05 -4.38
C LYS A 97 12.13 -9.87 -4.72
N ASP A 98 12.48 -9.85 -6.01
CA ASP A 98 13.88 -9.82 -6.46
C ASP A 98 14.54 -8.46 -6.15
N ASP A 99 13.72 -7.42 -5.92
CA ASP A 99 14.15 -6.08 -5.55
C ASP A 99 14.80 -5.99 -4.15
N LEU A 100 14.68 -7.06 -3.35
CA LEU A 100 15.35 -7.21 -2.06
C LEU A 100 16.84 -7.50 -2.21
N THR A 101 17.24 -8.12 -3.32
CA THR A 101 18.63 -8.47 -3.61
C THR A 101 19.23 -7.61 -4.71
N ASP A 102 18.41 -7.10 -5.63
CA ASP A 102 18.83 -6.16 -6.66
C ASP A 102 18.08 -4.84 -6.48
N SER A 103 18.76 -3.88 -5.84
CA SER A 103 18.16 -2.58 -5.55
C SER A 103 17.96 -1.70 -6.80
N THR A 104 18.60 -2.02 -7.94
CA THR A 104 18.42 -1.24 -9.17
C THR A 104 16.97 -1.29 -9.65
N ILE A 105 16.29 -2.42 -9.42
CA ILE A 105 14.90 -2.65 -9.83
C ILE A 105 13.95 -1.57 -9.30
N TRP A 106 14.04 -1.23 -8.01
CA TRP A 106 13.15 -0.23 -7.40
C TRP A 106 13.77 1.17 -7.37
N ARG A 107 15.11 1.28 -7.29
CA ARG A 107 15.77 2.61 -7.23
C ARG A 107 15.67 3.38 -8.53
N ASP A 108 15.72 2.70 -9.68
CA ASP A 108 15.70 3.35 -10.99
C ASP A 108 14.31 3.92 -11.35
N VAL A 109 13.26 3.44 -10.69
CA VAL A 109 11.86 3.87 -10.90
C VAL A 109 11.32 4.74 -9.77
N SER A 110 12.13 5.02 -8.75
CA SER A 110 11.75 5.80 -7.58
C SER A 110 11.88 7.32 -7.82
N GLU A 111 10.87 8.10 -7.45
CA GLU A 111 11.00 9.56 -7.37
C GLU A 111 11.92 10.01 -6.24
N GLN A 112 11.94 9.27 -5.12
CA GLN A 112 12.68 9.63 -3.89
C GLN A 112 13.32 8.38 -3.24
N PRO A 113 14.43 7.87 -3.80
CA PRO A 113 15.01 6.58 -3.39
C PRO A 113 15.36 6.51 -1.89
N GLU A 114 15.86 7.61 -1.31
CA GLU A 114 16.26 7.69 0.09
C GLU A 114 15.06 7.70 1.04
N VAL A 115 13.90 8.19 0.58
CA VAL A 115 12.65 8.18 1.33
C VAL A 115 11.99 6.81 1.20
N GLN A 116 12.00 6.23 -0.01
CA GLN A 116 11.49 4.87 -0.27
C GLN A 116 12.24 3.83 0.55
N GLU A 117 13.57 3.93 0.67
CA GLU A 117 14.37 3.03 1.50
C GLU A 117 13.90 3.03 2.96
N LYS A 118 13.64 4.21 3.54
CA LYS A 118 13.12 4.32 4.92
C LYS A 118 11.74 3.69 5.05
N SER A 119 10.87 3.92 4.07
CA SER A 119 9.54 3.32 4.01
C SER A 119 9.61 1.80 3.87
N ARG A 120 10.53 1.27 3.06
CA ARG A 120 10.81 -0.17 2.89
C ARG A 120 11.31 -0.80 4.18
N GLN A 121 12.21 -0.14 4.89
CA GLN A 121 12.71 -0.63 6.19
C GLN A 121 11.60 -0.70 7.24
N ARG A 122 10.75 0.34 7.34
CA ARG A 122 9.56 0.34 8.20
C ARG A 122 8.60 -0.80 7.81
N VAL A 123 8.36 -0.92 6.50
CA VAL A 123 7.87 -2.10 5.76
C VAL A 123 8.14 -3.45 6.41
N LEU A 124 9.41 -3.83 6.25
CA LEU A 124 10.00 -5.11 6.59
C LEU A 124 10.00 -5.39 8.09
N GLN A 125 10.00 -4.35 8.94
CA GLN A 125 9.94 -4.52 10.39
C GLN A 125 8.57 -5.00 10.90
N ILE A 126 7.48 -4.66 10.20
CA ILE A 126 6.12 -4.97 10.66
C ILE A 126 5.45 -6.09 9.87
N ALA A 127 5.87 -6.33 8.63
CA ALA A 127 5.26 -7.32 7.76
C ALA A 127 5.77 -8.74 8.07
N ASP A 128 4.87 -9.71 7.99
CA ASP A 128 5.21 -11.12 7.82
C ASP A 128 5.14 -11.49 6.32
N HIS A 129 4.22 -10.86 5.57
CA HIS A 129 4.08 -10.99 4.12
C HIS A 129 3.89 -9.63 3.44
N ILE A 130 4.45 -9.46 2.25
CA ILE A 130 4.31 -8.26 1.42
C ILE A 130 3.66 -8.65 0.08
N VAL A 131 2.63 -7.90 -0.31
CA VAL A 131 2.07 -7.91 -1.68
C VAL A 131 2.67 -6.71 -2.42
N PRO A 132 3.64 -6.93 -3.32
CA PRO A 132 4.28 -5.86 -4.09
C PRO A 132 3.38 -5.36 -5.23
N GLY A 133 3.80 -4.28 -5.90
CA GLY A 133 3.10 -3.71 -7.04
C GLY A 133 3.13 -4.60 -8.29
N HIS A 134 4.31 -5.13 -8.62
CA HIS A 134 4.60 -5.81 -9.88
C HIS A 134 5.17 -7.23 -9.68
N GLY A 135 4.59 -7.99 -8.76
CA GLY A 135 5.08 -9.34 -8.46
C GLY A 135 4.15 -10.18 -7.59
N LYS A 136 4.59 -11.41 -7.29
CA LYS A 136 3.88 -12.29 -6.36
C LYS A 136 4.14 -11.85 -4.92
N MET A 137 3.14 -12.06 -4.06
CA MET A 137 3.30 -11.94 -2.61
C MET A 137 4.48 -12.79 -2.14
N PHE A 138 5.27 -12.25 -1.20
CA PHE A 138 6.41 -12.96 -0.61
C PHE A 138 6.43 -12.83 0.91
N ARG A 139 7.01 -13.85 1.57
CA ARG A 139 7.25 -13.85 3.02
C ARG A 139 8.52 -13.04 3.34
N VAL A 140 8.44 -12.22 4.38
CA VAL A 140 9.59 -11.51 4.94
C VAL A 140 10.37 -12.49 5.82
N SER A 141 11.65 -12.68 5.55
CA SER A 141 12.53 -13.53 6.36
C SER A 141 13.18 -12.69 7.45
N ARG A 142 13.08 -13.11 8.71
CA ARG A 142 13.74 -12.44 9.83
C ARG A 142 15.04 -13.18 10.19
N PRO A 143 16.04 -12.51 10.76
CA PRO A 143 17.28 -13.17 11.22
C PRO A 143 17.06 -14.32 12.22
N GLN A 144 15.87 -14.39 12.84
CA GLN A 144 15.46 -15.44 13.77
C GLN A 144 14.88 -16.69 13.06
N ASP A 145 14.72 -16.66 11.73
CA ASP A 145 14.26 -17.78 10.90
C ASP A 145 15.42 -18.67 10.38
N CYS A 146 16.67 -18.40 10.81
CA CYS A 146 17.89 -19.17 10.48
C CYS A 146 18.31 -20.11 11.62
#